data_AF-A0A8T0ZAD1-F1
#
_entry.id   AF-A0A8T0ZAD1-F1
#
_cell.length_a   1.000
_cell.length_b   1.000
_cell.length_c   1.000
_cell.angle_alpha   90.00
_cell.angle_beta   90.00
_cell.angle_gamma   90.00
#
_symmetry.space_group_name_H-M   'P 1'
#
loop_
_entity.id
_entity.type
_entity.pdbx_description
1 polymer ?
#
loop_
_entity_poly.entity_id
_entity_poly.type
_entity_poly.pdbx_seq_one_letter_code
_entity_poly.pdbx_strand_id
1 'polypeptide(L)'
;MARTLGAKDISPKTCVAVIVYLTTQSKEGRLRYGTIERAKKLFQLSRAAIEVIWGLRDDPAALVQPRRPYLPRKTRLSTKEVGERVAAVPLCQRQTLCSLETASGIPRSTLHRYLKTKFLRRFISRVKSALTSDHRSKWGQPHVTVNICSNS
;
A
#
# COMPACT_ATOMS: atom_id res chain seq x y z
N MET A 1 9.81 12.90 -16.84
CA MET A 1 8.33 12.87 -16.94
C MET A 1 7.76 12.73 -15.53
N ALA A 2 7.53 13.86 -14.84
CA ALA A 2 6.92 13.84 -13.52
C ALA A 2 5.44 13.48 -13.66
N ARG A 3 5.00 12.38 -13.04
CA ARG A 3 3.58 12.02 -12.98
C ARG A 3 2.89 13.03 -12.04
N THR A 4 1.83 13.66 -12.51
CA THR A 4 0.95 14.53 -11.71
C THR A 4 0.42 13.70 -10.53
N LEU A 5 0.96 13.95 -9.34
CA LEU A 5 0.51 13.34 -8.10
C LEU A 5 -0.87 13.92 -7.74
N GLY A 6 -1.86 13.05 -7.67
CA GLY A 6 -3.15 13.33 -7.04
C GLY A 6 -4.10 14.12 -7.92
N ALA A 7 -4.97 13.42 -8.65
CA ALA A 7 -6.30 13.97 -8.85
C ALA A 7 -6.86 14.24 -7.44
N LYS A 8 -6.99 15.52 -7.06
CA LYS A 8 -7.63 15.90 -5.80
C LYS A 8 -9.03 15.31 -5.82
N ASP A 9 -9.30 14.39 -4.90
CA ASP A 9 -10.65 13.88 -4.72
C ASP A 9 -11.58 15.07 -4.46
N ILE A 10 -12.71 15.11 -5.16
CA ILE A 10 -13.69 16.18 -5.02
C ILE A 10 -14.26 16.07 -3.61
N SER A 11 -14.19 17.15 -2.85
CA SER A 11 -14.70 17.18 -1.48
C SER A 11 -16.20 16.81 -1.47
N PRO A 12 -16.66 15.94 -0.57
CA PRO A 12 -18.08 15.60 -0.43
C PRO A 12 -18.98 16.83 -0.31
N LYS A 13 -18.50 17.87 0.39
CA LYS A 13 -19.21 19.16 0.54
C LYS A 13 -19.44 19.84 -0.81
N THR A 14 -18.44 19.79 -1.69
CA THR A 14 -18.53 20.34 -3.05
C THR A 14 -19.49 19.53 -3.91
N CYS A 15 -19.48 18.19 -3.81
CA CYS A 15 -20.45 17.33 -4.51
C CYS A 15 -21.89 17.67 -4.14
N VAL A 16 -22.18 17.83 -2.85
CA VAL A 16 -23.51 18.21 -2.35
C VAL A 16 -23.92 19.60 -2.86
N ALA A 17 -23.02 20.59 -2.81
CA ALA A 17 -23.28 21.94 -3.31
C ALA A 17 -23.58 21.96 -4.82
N VAL A 18 -22.85 21.17 -5.61
CA VAL A 18 -23.08 21.01 -7.06
C VAL A 18 -24.48 20.43 -7.30
N ILE A 19 -24.88 19.42 -6.54
CA ILE A 19 -26.20 18.80 -6.73
C ILE A 19 -27.32 19.75 -6.38
N VAL A 20 -27.24 20.43 -5.24
CA VAL A 20 -28.24 21.43 -4.84
C VAL A 20 -28.34 22.53 -5.90
N TYR A 21 -27.22 23.00 -6.45
CA TYR A 21 -27.21 23.96 -7.55
C TYR A 21 -27.92 23.39 -8.79
N LEU A 22 -27.58 22.18 -9.22
CA LEU A 22 -28.15 21.55 -10.40
C LEU A 22 -29.64 21.23 -10.24
N THR A 23 -30.09 20.81 -9.04
CA THR A 23 -31.51 20.56 -8.77
C THR A 23 -32.32 21.84 -8.81
N THR A 24 -31.80 22.96 -8.28
CA THR A 24 -32.49 24.27 -8.37
C THR A 24 -32.64 24.79 -9.81
N GLN A 25 -31.73 24.41 -10.70
CA GLN A 25 -31.72 24.80 -12.11
C GLN A 25 -32.43 23.80 -13.03
N SER A 26 -32.85 22.65 -12.48
CA SER A 26 -33.56 21.60 -13.18
C SER A 26 -35.04 21.95 -13.29
N LYS A 27 -35.64 21.68 -14.46
CA LYS A 27 -37.09 21.66 -14.62
C LYS A 27 -37.49 20.26 -15.03
N GLU A 28 -38.46 19.67 -14.33
CA GLU A 28 -38.96 18.30 -14.60
C GLU A 28 -37.86 17.22 -14.55
N GLY A 29 -36.82 17.40 -13.73
CA GLY A 29 -35.71 16.46 -13.62
C GLY A 29 -34.69 16.53 -14.77
N ARG A 30 -34.86 17.45 -15.73
CA ARG A 30 -33.93 17.67 -16.84
C ARG A 30 -33.13 18.95 -16.67
N LEU A 31 -31.82 18.85 -16.88
CA LEU A 31 -30.93 19.99 -16.91
C LEU A 31 -31.14 20.79 -18.20
N ARG A 32 -31.29 22.11 -18.05
CA ARG A 32 -31.34 23.03 -19.19
C ARG A 32 -30.00 23.07 -19.93
N TYR A 33 -30.06 23.40 -21.21
CA TYR A 33 -28.87 23.60 -22.03
C TYR A 33 -27.96 24.67 -21.41
N GLY A 34 -26.66 24.39 -21.34
CA GLY A 34 -25.66 25.30 -20.79
C GLY A 34 -25.56 25.35 -19.26
N THR A 35 -26.45 24.68 -18.50
CA THR A 35 -26.35 24.64 -17.03
C THR A 35 -25.06 23.98 -16.55
N ILE A 36 -24.61 22.93 -17.25
CA ILE A 36 -23.34 22.24 -16.94
C ILE A 36 -22.13 23.16 -17.17
N GLU A 37 -22.13 23.96 -18.23
CA GLU A 37 -21.06 24.94 -18.49
C GLU A 37 -21.04 26.08 -17.45
N ARG A 38 -22.21 26.48 -16.93
CA ARG A 38 -22.29 27.44 -15.82
C ARG A 38 -21.75 26.83 -14.52
N ALA A 39 -22.14 25.61 -14.19
CA ALA A 39 -21.64 24.88 -13.02
C ALA A 39 -20.12 24.65 -13.10
N LYS A 40 -19.60 24.33 -14.29
CA LYS A 40 -18.16 24.21 -14.58
C LYS A 40 -17.40 25.48 -14.20
N LYS A 41 -17.92 26.65 -14.59
CA LYS A 41 -17.32 27.95 -14.25
C LYS A 41 -17.42 28.26 -12.75
N LEU A 42 -18.56 27.96 -12.13
CA LEU A 42 -18.81 28.25 -10.71
C LEU A 42 -17.95 27.39 -9.77
N PHE A 43 -17.91 26.08 -10.01
CA PHE A 43 -17.26 25.10 -9.14
C PHE A 43 -15.84 24.74 -9.60
N GLN A 44 -15.39 25.23 -10.76
CA GLN A 44 -14.08 24.93 -11.36
C GLN A 44 -13.80 23.43 -11.51
N LEU A 45 -14.86 22.64 -11.74
CA LEU A 45 -14.79 21.20 -11.96
C LEU A 45 -14.81 20.88 -13.46
N SER A 46 -14.34 19.68 -13.83
CA SER A 46 -14.49 19.21 -15.20
C SER A 46 -15.95 18.90 -15.52
N ARG A 47 -16.33 19.04 -16.79
CA ARG A 47 -17.67 18.65 -17.26
C ARG A 47 -18.01 17.21 -16.89
N ALA A 48 -17.08 16.29 -17.07
CA ALA A 48 -17.25 14.87 -16.73
C ALA A 48 -17.52 14.65 -15.23
N ALA A 49 -16.85 15.39 -14.34
CA ALA A 49 -17.11 15.28 -12.91
C ALA A 49 -18.53 15.72 -12.55
N ILE A 50 -19.01 16.80 -13.16
CA ILE A 50 -20.37 17.32 -12.94
C ILE A 50 -21.42 16.33 -13.45
N GLU A 51 -21.20 15.69 -14.60
CA GLU A 51 -22.10 14.66 -15.14
C GLU A 51 -22.15 13.41 -14.24
N VAL A 52 -21.00 12.96 -13.72
CA VAL A 52 -20.94 11.85 -12.75
C VAL A 52 -21.70 12.20 -11.47
N ILE A 53 -21.47 13.40 -10.92
CA ILE A 53 -22.16 13.89 -9.71
C ILE A 53 -23.69 13.94 -9.95
N TRP A 54 -24.13 14.42 -11.12
CA TRP A 54 -25.55 14.47 -11.47
C TRP A 54 -26.17 13.07 -11.67
N GLY A 55 -25.41 12.12 -12.20
CA GLY A 55 -25.82 10.72 -12.31
C GLY A 55 -26.03 10.04 -10.95
N LEU A 56 -25.30 10.49 -9.92
CA LEU A 56 -25.37 9.97 -8.55
C LEU A 56 -26.46 10.65 -7.69
N ARG A 57 -27.31 11.52 -8.26
CA ARG A 57 -28.32 12.28 -7.48
C ARG A 57 -29.33 11.40 -6.74
N ASP A 58 -29.60 10.19 -7.24
CA ASP A 58 -30.58 9.26 -6.67
C ASP A 58 -29.96 8.42 -5.52
N ASP A 59 -28.64 8.48 -5.33
CA ASP A 59 -27.90 7.79 -4.26
C ASP A 59 -27.08 8.81 -3.43
N PRO A 60 -27.66 9.38 -2.36
CA PRO A 60 -26.97 10.33 -1.49
C PRO A 60 -25.76 9.73 -0.78
N ALA A 61 -25.75 8.42 -0.56
CA ALA A 61 -24.64 7.75 0.09
C ALA A 61 -23.41 7.72 -0.84
N ALA A 62 -23.59 7.41 -2.12
CA ALA A 62 -22.49 7.35 -3.10
C ALA A 62 -21.74 8.68 -3.28
N LEU A 63 -22.38 9.82 -3.01
CA LEU A 63 -21.78 11.15 -3.12
C LEU A 63 -20.85 11.52 -1.96
N VAL A 64 -21.12 10.93 -0.79
CA VAL A 64 -20.37 11.20 0.45
C VAL A 64 -19.28 10.15 0.64
N GLN A 65 -19.41 8.98 0.02
CA GLN A 65 -18.42 7.93 0.10
C GLN A 65 -17.08 8.38 -0.51
N PRO A 66 -15.96 8.25 0.23
CA PRO A 66 -14.65 8.49 -0.35
C PRO A 66 -14.41 7.53 -1.50
N ARG A 67 -13.65 7.98 -2.50
CA ARG A 67 -13.30 7.17 -3.66
C ARG A 67 -12.73 5.84 -3.18
N ARG A 68 -13.26 4.74 -3.72
CA ARG A 68 -12.75 3.40 -3.39
C ARG A 68 -11.23 3.39 -3.60
N PRO A 69 -10.45 2.99 -2.59
CA PRO A 69 -9.01 2.91 -2.75
C PRO A 69 -8.71 1.95 -3.90
N TYR A 70 -7.68 2.26 -4.68
CA TYR A 70 -7.19 1.34 -5.68
C TYR A 70 -6.88 0.01 -4.99
N LEU A 71 -7.44 -1.08 -5.54
CA LEU A 71 -7.12 -2.40 -5.05
C LEU A 71 -5.61 -2.61 -5.16
N PRO A 72 -4.94 -3.06 -4.08
CA PRO A 72 -3.52 -3.32 -4.14
C PRO A 72 -3.25 -4.37 -5.22
N ARG A 73 -2.21 -4.15 -6.02
CA ARG A 73 -1.81 -5.08 -7.07
C ARG A 73 -1.56 -6.46 -6.45
N LYS A 74 -2.20 -7.50 -7.00
CA LYS A 74 -2.00 -8.88 -6.53
C LYS A 74 -0.51 -9.22 -6.53
N THR A 75 0.02 -9.60 -5.38
CA THR A 75 1.38 -10.11 -5.26
C THR A 75 1.44 -11.49 -5.88
N ARG A 76 2.45 -11.77 -6.71
CA ARG A 76 2.60 -13.07 -7.40
C ARG A 76 2.85 -14.23 -6.44
N LEU A 77 3.43 -13.94 -5.26
CA LEU A 77 3.72 -14.93 -4.23
C LEU A 77 2.79 -14.70 -3.05
N SER A 78 2.19 -15.77 -2.56
CA SER A 78 1.39 -15.74 -1.35
C SER A 78 2.29 -15.52 -0.13
N THR A 79 1.77 -14.82 0.87
CA THR A 79 2.46 -14.63 2.16
C THR A 79 2.83 -15.97 2.82
N LYS A 80 1.96 -16.98 2.70
CA LYS A 80 2.22 -18.34 3.20
C LYS A 80 3.39 -19.01 2.48
N GLU A 81 3.36 -18.96 1.14
CA GLU A 81 4.39 -19.53 0.28
C GLU A 81 5.78 -18.90 0.53
N VAL A 82 5.83 -17.58 0.77
CA VAL A 82 7.06 -16.91 1.17
C VAL A 82 7.54 -17.40 2.54
N GLY A 83 6.63 -17.55 3.50
CA GLY A 83 6.96 -18.06 4.84
C GLY A 83 7.55 -19.46 4.80
N GLU A 84 6.94 -20.37 4.04
CA GLU A 84 7.38 -21.75 3.85
C GLU A 84 8.75 -21.84 3.17
N ARG A 85 8.95 -21.11 2.07
CA ARG A 85 10.25 -21.08 1.37
C ARG A 85 11.35 -20.51 2.26
N VAL A 86 11.07 -19.45 3.01
CA VAL A 86 12.05 -18.87 3.95
C VAL A 86 12.33 -19.84 5.10
N ALA A 87 11.32 -20.57 5.59
CA ALA A 87 11.48 -21.57 6.65
C ALA A 87 12.23 -22.83 6.19
N ALA A 88 12.21 -23.16 4.90
CA ALA A 88 12.97 -24.28 4.34
C ALA A 88 14.47 -23.98 4.17
N VAL A 89 14.86 -22.71 4.02
CA VAL A 89 16.28 -22.32 3.82
C VAL A 89 17.10 -22.55 5.09
N PRO A 90 18.28 -23.18 5.07
CA PRO A 90 19.13 -23.31 6.26
C PRO A 90 19.51 -21.95 6.90
N LEU A 91 19.62 -21.89 8.23
CA LEU A 91 19.86 -20.62 8.96
C LEU A 91 21.11 -19.87 8.48
N CYS A 92 22.19 -20.59 8.14
CA CYS A 92 23.43 -20.02 7.62
C CYS A 92 23.23 -19.22 6.32
N GLN A 93 22.21 -19.57 5.53
CA GLN A 93 21.90 -18.91 4.25
C GLN A 93 20.86 -17.78 4.40
N ARG A 94 20.28 -17.58 5.61
CA ARG A 94 19.30 -16.50 5.88
C ARG A 94 19.91 -15.17 6.32
N GLN A 95 21.23 -15.04 6.27
CA GLN A 95 21.96 -13.89 6.82
C GLN A 95 21.80 -12.62 5.98
N THR A 96 21.93 -12.78 4.66
CA THR A 96 21.83 -11.67 3.71
C THR A 96 20.66 -11.89 2.77
N LEU A 97 20.07 -10.80 2.29
CA LEU A 97 19.03 -10.88 1.27
C LEU A 97 19.51 -11.54 -0.03
N CYS A 98 20.81 -11.42 -0.33
CA CYS A 98 21.42 -12.03 -1.51
C CYS A 98 21.49 -13.56 -1.36
N SER A 99 22.03 -14.04 -0.24
CA SER A 99 22.08 -15.48 0.08
C SER A 99 20.69 -16.10 0.14
N LEU A 100 19.74 -15.37 0.73
CA LEU A 100 18.36 -15.82 0.88
C LEU A 100 17.62 -15.84 -0.48
N GLU A 101 17.90 -14.91 -1.38
CA GLU A 101 17.38 -14.93 -2.76
C GLU A 101 17.87 -16.18 -3.50
N THR A 102 19.17 -16.45 -3.49
CA THR A 102 19.75 -17.65 -4.12
C THR A 102 19.17 -18.94 -3.54
N ALA A 103 18.97 -19.01 -2.22
CA ALA A 103 18.48 -20.22 -1.56
C ALA A 103 16.95 -20.42 -1.63
N SER A 104 16.15 -19.35 -1.65
CA SER A 104 14.68 -19.43 -1.66
C SER A 104 14.06 -19.24 -3.04
N GLY A 105 14.83 -18.78 -4.02
CA GLY A 105 14.35 -18.38 -5.36
C GLY A 105 13.41 -17.17 -5.34
N ILE A 106 13.34 -16.42 -4.23
CA ILE A 106 12.48 -15.25 -4.09
C ILE A 106 13.31 -14.00 -4.43
N PRO A 107 12.82 -13.12 -5.32
CA PRO A 107 13.55 -11.91 -5.68
C PRO A 107 13.83 -11.01 -4.45
N ARG A 108 15.03 -10.44 -4.38
CA ARG A 108 15.48 -9.54 -3.30
C ARG A 108 14.52 -8.39 -3.02
N SER A 109 13.93 -7.81 -4.06
CA SER A 109 12.93 -6.72 -3.95
C SER A 109 11.68 -7.15 -3.18
N THR A 110 11.26 -8.40 -3.37
CA THR A 110 10.10 -9.00 -2.71
C THR A 110 10.41 -9.24 -1.24
N LEU A 111 11.56 -9.83 -0.93
CA LEU A 111 12.02 -10.07 0.44
C LEU A 111 12.18 -8.76 1.22
N HIS A 112 12.78 -7.74 0.59
CA HIS A 112 12.93 -6.41 1.20
C HIS A 112 11.57 -5.76 1.53
N ARG A 113 10.59 -5.89 0.63
CA ARG A 113 9.23 -5.42 0.89
C ARG A 113 8.61 -6.14 2.10
N TYR A 114 8.73 -7.46 2.19
CA TYR A 114 8.20 -8.24 3.33
C TYR A 114 8.89 -7.92 4.66
N LEU A 115 10.18 -7.56 4.63
CA LEU A 115 10.88 -7.00 5.80
C LEU A 115 10.33 -5.62 6.19
N LYS A 116 10.02 -4.76 5.21
CA LYS A 116 9.44 -3.43 5.46
C LYS A 116 8.03 -3.53 6.05
N THR A 117 7.21 -4.45 5.55
CA THR A 117 5.86 -4.72 6.06
C THR A 117 5.86 -5.56 7.34
N LYS A 118 7.03 -5.89 7.89
CA LYS A 118 7.22 -6.66 9.14
C LYS A 118 6.66 -8.09 9.12
N PHE A 119 6.37 -8.63 7.93
CA PHE A 119 5.97 -10.02 7.79
C PHE A 119 7.15 -10.97 8.02
N LEU A 120 8.31 -10.60 7.47
CA LEU A 120 9.59 -11.20 7.82
C LEU A 120 10.29 -10.28 8.83
N ARG A 121 11.00 -10.87 9.78
CA ARG A 121 11.79 -10.13 10.77
C ARG A 121 13.25 -10.57 10.72
N ARG A 122 14.16 -9.59 10.79
CA ARG A 122 15.56 -9.88 11.13
C ARG A 122 15.61 -10.29 12.60
N PHE A 123 15.83 -11.57 12.82
CA PHE A 123 16.20 -12.15 14.10
C PHE A 123 17.71 -12.03 14.30
N ILE A 124 18.17 -12.01 15.54
CA ILE A 124 19.59 -12.04 15.84
C ILE A 124 19.80 -13.14 16.87
N SER A 125 20.42 -14.26 16.46
CA SER A 125 20.86 -15.29 17.40
C SER A 125 22.26 -14.96 17.88
N ARG A 126 22.43 -14.81 19.19
CA ARG A 126 23.74 -14.79 19.83
C ARG A 126 24.04 -16.19 20.32
N VAL A 127 24.93 -16.89 19.64
CA VAL A 127 25.51 -18.12 20.18
C VAL A 127 26.53 -17.69 21.23
N LYS A 128 26.36 -18.17 22.46
CA LYS A 128 27.39 -18.00 23.50
C LYS A 128 28.59 -18.82 23.03
N SER A 129 29.72 -18.17 22.77
CA SER A 129 30.94 -18.89 22.39
C SER A 129 31.24 -19.95 23.46
N ALA A 130 31.40 -21.20 23.03
CA ALA A 130 31.89 -22.27 23.88
C ALA A 130 33.36 -21.96 24.17
N LEU A 131 33.61 -21.25 25.26
CA LEU A 131 34.96 -20.96 25.71
C LEU A 131 35.52 -22.22 26.37
N THR A 132 36.53 -22.84 25.76
CA THR A 132 37.47 -23.69 26.49
C THR A 132 38.07 -22.85 27.62
N SER A 133 38.23 -23.45 28.81
CA SER A 133 38.64 -22.80 30.06
C SER A 133 39.71 -21.71 29.88
N ASP A 134 40.74 -22.01 29.08
CA ASP A 134 41.93 -21.16 28.92
C ASP A 134 41.73 -19.88 28.11
N HIS A 135 40.73 -19.82 27.22
CA HIS A 135 40.56 -18.69 26.30
C HIS A 135 39.64 -17.57 26.84
N ARG A 136 39.06 -17.73 28.04
CA ARG A 136 38.20 -16.72 28.69
C ARG A 136 38.94 -15.44 29.07
N SER A 137 40.23 -15.52 29.36
CA SER A 137 40.94 -14.47 30.10
C SER A 137 41.69 -13.46 29.24
N LYS A 138 41.78 -13.65 27.91
CA LYS A 138 42.52 -12.73 27.03
C LYS A 138 41.62 -11.86 26.16
N TRP A 139 40.90 -12.39 25.17
CA TRP A 139 40.08 -11.58 24.29
C TRP A 139 39.03 -12.44 23.59
N GLY A 140 37.77 -12.00 23.49
CA GLY A 140 36.78 -12.69 22.68
C GLY A 140 35.46 -11.93 22.56
N GLN A 141 35.33 -11.12 21.51
CA GLN A 141 34.06 -10.46 21.20
C GLN A 141 33.00 -11.48 20.73
N PRO A 142 31.72 -11.29 21.09
CA PRO A 142 30.65 -12.17 20.64
C PRO A 142 30.38 -12.01 19.13
N HIS A 143 30.34 -13.12 18.39
CA HIS A 143 29.84 -13.13 17.02
C HIS A 143 28.30 -13.03 17.04
N VAL A 144 27.78 -11.94 16.49
CA VAL A 144 26.34 -11.69 16.38
C VAL A 144 25.85 -12.29 15.06
N THR A 145 25.04 -13.35 15.10
CA THR A 145 24.47 -13.93 13.88
C THR A 145 23.09 -13.31 13.63
N VAL A 146 22.92 -12.58 12.54
CA VAL A 146 21.63 -12.02 12.12
C VAL A 146 20.93 -13.04 11.21
N ASN A 147 19.78 -13.56 11.63
CA ASN A 147 18.94 -14.49 10.88
C ASN A 147 17.66 -13.79 10.41
N ILE A 148 16.95 -14.35 9.43
CA ILE A 148 15.60 -13.89 9.08
C ILE A 148 14.60 -14.96 9.49
N CYS A 149 13.62 -14.59 10.31
CA CYS A 149 12.53 -15.44 10.76
C CYS A 149 11.20 -14.94 10.18
N SER A 150 10.35 -15.87 9.79
CA SER A 150 8.95 -15.63 9.45
C SER A 150 8.15 -15.55 10.76
N ASN A 151 7.23 -14.59 10.90
CA ASN A 151 6.24 -14.67 11.98
C ASN A 151 5.19 -15.71 11.56
N SER A 152 5.21 -16.85 12.25
CA SER A 152 4.15 -17.87 12.18
C SER A 152 2.88 -17.37 12.87
#